data_AF-A0A9P1II24-F1
#
_entry.id   AF-A0A9P1II24-F1
#
_cell.length_a   1.000
_cell.length_b   1.000
_cell.length_c   1.000
_cell.angle_alpha   90.00
_cell.angle_beta   90.00
_cell.angle_gamma   90.00
#
_symmetry.space_group_name_H-M   'P 1'
#
loop_
_entity.id
_entity.type
_entity.pdbx_description
1 polymer ?
#
loop_
_entity_poly.entity_id
_entity_poly.type
_entity_poly.pdbx_seq_one_letter_code
_entity_poly.pdbx_strand_id
1 'polypeptide(L)' 'MSVDLKQHLALEDYLGVLAVWCVFFAILFVISIFINFACINEEDDITALEQWGYRKNLGLRLGPHSKSQIRRQVPHHIVD' A
#
# COMPACT_ATOMS: atom_id res chain seq x y z
N MET A 1 7.04 -4.65 -54.02
CA MET A 1 7.83 -4.25 -52.84
C MET A 1 6.95 -4.48 -51.62
N SER A 2 7.12 -5.58 -50.91
CA SER A 2 6.36 -5.87 -49.69
C SER A 2 7.00 -5.10 -48.55
N VAL A 3 6.31 -4.07 -48.06
CA VAL A 3 6.71 -3.32 -46.88
C VAL A 3 6.45 -4.21 -45.67
N ASP A 4 7.51 -4.65 -44.98
CA ASP A 4 7.36 -5.38 -43.73
C ASP A 4 6.92 -4.40 -42.65
N LEU A 5 5.72 -4.63 -42.11
CA LEU A 5 5.06 -3.76 -41.14
C LEU A 5 5.23 -4.27 -39.69
N LYS A 6 6.05 -5.29 -39.44
CA LYS A 6 6.21 -5.81 -38.08
C LYS A 6 6.97 -4.80 -37.23
N GLN A 7 6.29 -4.30 -36.21
CA GLN A 7 6.92 -3.52 -35.16
C GLN A 7 7.86 -4.45 -34.37
N HIS A 8 9.18 -4.22 -34.48
CA HIS A 8 10.18 -4.87 -33.63
C HIS A 8 10.15 -4.21 -32.25
N LEU A 9 9.39 -4.78 -31.32
CA LEU A 9 9.44 -4.36 -29.91
C LEU A 9 10.74 -4.85 -29.28
N ALA A 10 11.50 -3.94 -28.71
CA ALA A 10 12.63 -4.27 -27.87
C ALA A 10 12.15 -4.65 -26.46
N LEU A 11 12.99 -5.35 -25.70
CA LEU A 11 12.71 -5.65 -24.28
C LEU A 11 12.45 -4.36 -23.48
N GLU A 12 13.15 -3.28 -23.85
CA GLU A 12 13.05 -1.95 -23.26
C GLU A 12 11.63 -1.39 -23.32
N ASP A 13 10.91 -1.62 -24.42
CA ASP A 13 9.53 -1.14 -24.59
C ASP A 13 8.58 -1.82 -23.59
N TYR A 14 8.79 -3.11 -23.31
CA TYR A 14 8.01 -3.85 -22.31
C TYR A 14 8.36 -3.42 -20.87
N LEU A 15 9.64 -3.17 -20.59
CA LEU A 15 10.10 -2.67 -19.30
C LEU A 15 9.56 -1.28 -19.00
N GLY A 16 9.41 -0.42 -20.02
CA GLY A 16 8.78 0.89 -19.89
C GLY A 16 7.36 0.82 -19.36
N VAL A 17 6.54 -0.07 -19.92
CA VAL A 17 5.15 -0.29 -19.45
C VAL A 17 5.12 -0.79 -18.00
N LEU A 18 5.99 -1.74 -17.66
CA LEU A 18 6.10 -2.25 -16.30
C LEU A 18 6.55 -1.18 -15.30
N ALA A 19 7.51 -0.33 -15.68
CA ALA A 19 7.99 0.76 -14.85
C ALA A 19 6.89 1.78 -14.56
N VAL A 20 6.14 2.20 -15.59
CA VAL A 20 5.00 3.13 -15.42
C VAL A 20 3.93 2.52 -14.53
N TRP A 21 3.62 1.24 -14.71
CA TRP A 21 2.69 0.50 -13.86
C TRP A 21 3.15 0.53 -12.39
N CYS A 22 4.40 0.16 -12.11
CA CYS A 22 4.96 0.20 -10.75
C CYS A 22 4.91 1.60 -10.14
N VAL A 23 5.26 2.65 -10.90
CA VAL A 23 5.24 4.04 -10.43
C VAL A 23 3.81 4.48 -10.10
N PHE A 24 2.83 4.13 -10.93
CA PHE A 24 1.43 4.46 -10.68
C PHE A 24 0.93 3.84 -9.36
N PHE A 25 1.17 2.55 -9.14
CA PHE A 25 0.78 1.90 -7.89
C PHE A 25 1.55 2.43 -6.68
N ALA A 26 2.83 2.79 -6.85
CA ALA A 26 3.61 3.41 -5.78
C ALA A 26 3.02 4.77 -5.38
N ILE A 27 2.60 5.60 -6.35
CA ILE A 27 1.95 6.89 -6.07
C ILE A 27 0.62 6.68 -5.33
N LEU A 28 -0.23 5.77 -5.81
CA LEU A 28 -1.50 5.44 -5.13
C LEU A 28 -1.26 4.95 -3.69
N PHE A 29 -0.23 4.14 -3.48
CA PHE A 29 0.15 3.65 -2.16
C PHE A 29 0.60 4.79 -1.23
N VAL A 30 1.44 5.71 -1.72
CA VAL A 30 1.87 6.88 -0.95
C VAL A 30 0.69 7.79 -0.61
N ILE A 31 -0.22 8.03 -1.56
CA ILE A 31 -1.44 8.81 -1.32
C ILE A 31 -2.32 8.12 -0.28
N SER A 32 -2.47 6.81 -0.36
CA SER A 32 -3.23 6.02 0.63
C SER A 32 -2.64 6.15 2.03
N ILE A 33 -1.31 6.08 2.18
CA ILE A 33 -0.62 6.32 3.46
C ILE A 33 -0.84 7.76 3.94
N PHE A 34 -0.74 8.74 3.04
CA PHE A 34 -0.94 10.14 3.39
C PHE A 34 -2.35 10.41 3.90
N ILE A 35 -3.37 9.88 3.23
CA ILE A 35 -4.76 9.98 3.69
C ILE A 35 -4.91 9.26 5.03
N ASN A 36 -4.32 8.07 5.18
CA ASN A 36 -4.38 7.33 6.43
C ASN A 36 -3.72 8.10 7.60
N PHE A 37 -2.59 8.77 7.36
CA PHE A 37 -1.86 9.47 8.41
C PHE A 37 -2.38 10.89 8.69
N ALA A 38 -2.85 11.61 7.67
CA ALA A 38 -3.25 13.01 7.79
C ALA A 38 -4.75 13.21 8.05
N CYS A 39 -5.61 12.25 7.67
CA CYS A 39 -7.06 12.35 7.87
C CYS A 39 -7.60 11.53 9.05
N ILE A 40 -6.87 10.55 9.60
CA ILE A 40 -7.33 9.86 10.83
C ILE A 40 -6.96 10.69 12.06
N ASN A 41 -7.98 11.10 12.80
CA ASN A 41 -7.83 11.65 14.14
C ASN A 41 -7.82 10.52 15.18
N GLU A 42 -7.36 10.79 16.41
CA GLU A 42 -7.29 9.79 17.50
C GLU A 42 -8.68 9.27 17.97
N GLU A 43 -9.76 9.86 17.44
CA GLU A 43 -11.15 9.48 17.73
C GLU A 43 -11.76 8.56 16.66
N ASP A 44 -11.10 8.39 15.50
CA ASP A 44 -11.58 7.53 14.42
C ASP A 44 -11.20 6.05 14.64
N ASP A 45 -11.96 5.13 14.03
CA ASP A 45 -11.73 3.69 14.12
C ASP A 45 -10.32 3.27 13.64
N ILE A 46 -9.79 2.17 14.19
CA ILE A 46 -8.48 1.63 13.80
C ILE A 46 -8.45 1.37 12.31
N THR A 47 -7.39 1.84 11.65
CA THR A 47 -7.25 1.62 10.23
C THR A 47 -6.79 0.20 9.90
N ALA A 48 -7.14 -0.28 8.70
CA ALA A 48 -6.70 -1.60 8.22
C ALA A 48 -5.16 -1.74 8.21
N LEU A 49 -4.42 -0.64 8.02
CA LEU A 49 -2.96 -0.62 8.09
C LEU A 49 -2.45 -0.84 9.52
N GLU A 50 -3.02 -0.15 10.51
CA GLU A 50 -2.67 -0.33 11.92
C GLU A 50 -2.99 -1.75 12.41
N GLN A 51 -4.15 -2.29 12.01
CA GLN A 51 -4.55 -3.67 12.32
C GLN A 51 -3.61 -4.69 11.67
N TRP A 52 -3.23 -4.48 10.40
CA TRP A 52 -2.28 -5.35 9.70
C TRP A 52 -0.87 -5.28 10.32
N GLY A 53 -0.41 -4.08 10.67
CA GLY A 53 0.85 -3.85 11.37
C GLY A 53 0.94 -4.59 12.68
N TYR A 54 -0.12 -4.50 13.48
CA TYR A 54 -0.24 -5.21 14.75
C TYR A 54 -0.24 -6.73 14.54
N ARG A 55 -1.03 -7.25 13.61
CA ARG A 55 -1.10 -8.70 13.31
C ARG A 55 0.25 -9.26 12.85
N LYS A 56 1.01 -8.49 12.06
CA LYS A 56 2.33 -8.90 11.57
C LYS A 56 3.46 -8.62 12.56
N ASN A 57 3.16 -8.15 13.78
CA ASN A 57 4.15 -7.72 14.78
C ASN A 57 5.19 -6.74 14.20
N LEU A 58 4.76 -5.88 13.28
CA LEU A 58 5.61 -4.85 12.73
C LEU A 58 5.86 -3.84 13.85
N GLY A 59 7.13 -3.69 14.24
CA GLY A 59 7.54 -2.85 15.36
C GLY A 59 7.21 -1.36 15.19
N LEU A 60 6.73 -0.96 14.02
CA LEU A 60 6.48 0.40 13.56
C LEU A 60 5.06 0.87 13.88
N ARG A 61 4.91 2.16 14.22
CA ARG A 61 3.59 2.83 14.28
C ARG A 61 3.16 3.12 12.84
N LEU A 62 2.17 2.37 12.34
CA LEU A 62 1.58 2.56 11.00
C LEU A 62 0.43 3.58 10.96
N GLY A 63 0.16 4.23 12.09
CA GLY A 63 -0.85 5.29 12.21
C GLY A 63 -0.69 6.03 13.55
N PRO A 64 -1.64 6.92 13.89
CA PRO A 64 -1.57 7.76 15.08
C PRO A 64 -1.74 6.95 16.37
N HIS A 65 -2.49 5.85 16.35
CA HIS A 65 -2.80 5.08 17.55
C HIS A 65 -1.58 4.33 18.10
N SER A 66 -1.46 4.29 19.42
CA SER A 66 -0.44 3.48 20.09
C SER A 66 -0.81 2.00 20.05
N LYS A 67 0.20 1.10 20.10
CA LYS A 67 0.00 -0.36 20.14
C LYS A 67 -0.94 -0.80 21.27
N SER A 68 -0.95 -0.06 22.38
CA SER A 68 -1.84 -0.31 23.52
C SER A 68 -3.30 0.03 23.24
N GLN A 69 -3.58 1.05 22.43
CA GLN A 69 -4.93 1.40 21.98
C GLN A 69 -5.45 0.37 20.98
N ILE A 70 -4.61 0.00 20.00
CA ILE A 70 -4.93 -1.02 18.98
C ILE A 70 -5.28 -2.36 19.65
N ARG A 71 -4.51 -2.81 20.65
CA ARG A 71 -4.80 -4.05 21.39
C ARG A 71 -6.17 -4.07 22.08
N ARG A 72 -6.70 -2.92 22.48
CA ARG A 72 -8.00 -2.83 23.19
C ARG A 72 -9.18 -2.93 22.22
N GLN A 73 -9.01 -2.43 20.99
CA GLN A 73 -10.06 -2.37 19.99
C GLN A 73 -10.01 -3.55 19.01
N VAL A 74 -8.85 -4.19 18.81
CA VAL A 74 -8.74 -5.41 17.97
C VAL A 74 -9.33 -6.61 18.72
N PRO A 75 -10.40 -7.26 18.22
CA PRO A 75 -10.99 -8.41 18.86
C PRO A 75 -10.03 -9.62 18.82
N HIS A 76 -9.86 -10.28 19.97
CA HIS A 76 -8.91 -11.37 20.18
C HIS A 76 -9.09 -12.59 19.25
N HIS A 77 -10.24 -12.75 18.60
CA HIS A 77 -10.51 -13.89 17.71
C HIS A 77 -9.77 -13.85 16.35
N ILE A 78 -9.10 -12.74 16.01
CA ILE A 78 -8.37 -12.57 14.72
C ILE A 78 -6.86 -12.82 14.89
N VAL A 79 -6.38 -13.02 16.12
CA VAL A 79 -4.95 -13.15 16.44
C VAL A 79 -4.49 -14.62 16.46
N ASP A 80 -5.40 -15.57 16.30
CA ASP A 80 -5.11 -17.01 16.19
C ASP A 80 -4.70 -17.42 14.76
#